data_AF-A0A7C4BZ79-F1
#
_entry.id   AF-A0A7C4BZ79-F1
#
_cell.length_a   1.000
_cell.length_b   1.000
_cell.length_c   1.000
_cell.angle_alpha   90.00
_cell.angle_beta   90.00
_cell.angle_gamma   90.00
#
_symmetry.space_group_name_H-M   'P 1'
#
loop_
_entity.id
_entity.type
_entity.pdbx_description
1 polymer ?
#
loop_
_entity_poly.entity_id
_entity_poly.type
_entity_poly.pdbx_seq_one_letter_code
_entity_poly.pdbx_strand_id
1 'polypeptide(L)'
;MRSYLLAAIAGLGLAATGAAQEGYRFPSLGERAEYLADRTVGLRPALTSSLIAGIRHLSDSPEEWGQGASGYGKRLASRHGRLAICESLQFGLGAAFREDNRYLRSSRSGFLPRLGDAVASTVLARKPEGGRTASFSTLAAHSGSAIAAAYWHPSPNSRAAEAARTAGFSLGLAAGMNVAREFSPELKRLFRRR
;
A
#
# COMPACT_ATOMS: atom_id res chain seq x y z
N MET A 1 14.49 -15.88 -35.27
CA MET A 1 14.49 -14.78 -34.28
C MET A 1 13.07 -14.54 -33.80
N ARG A 2 12.67 -15.07 -32.64
CA ARG A 2 11.57 -14.59 -31.77
C ARG A 2 11.31 -15.63 -30.67
N SER A 3 12.14 -15.56 -29.63
CA SER A 3 12.04 -16.42 -28.44
C SER A 3 12.28 -15.60 -27.18
N TYR A 4 11.38 -14.67 -26.83
CA TYR A 4 11.39 -14.02 -25.52
C TYR A 4 9.98 -13.60 -25.15
N LEU A 5 9.26 -14.46 -24.44
CA LEU A 5 8.15 -14.11 -23.56
C LEU A 5 7.67 -15.44 -22.96
N LEU A 6 7.93 -15.60 -21.66
CA LEU A 6 7.30 -16.52 -20.69
C LEU A 6 8.36 -17.09 -19.73
N ALA A 7 8.80 -16.27 -18.78
CA ALA A 7 9.35 -16.73 -17.51
C ALA A 7 9.48 -15.55 -16.54
N ALA A 8 8.39 -15.19 -15.84
CA ALA A 8 8.47 -14.46 -14.57
C ALA A 8 7.17 -14.58 -13.76
N ILE A 9 6.52 -15.75 -13.77
CA ILE A 9 5.49 -16.11 -12.77
C ILE A 9 5.74 -17.56 -12.37
N ALA A 10 6.90 -17.81 -11.75
CA ALA A 10 7.21 -19.08 -11.10
C ALA A 10 8.22 -18.78 -9.98
N GLY A 11 7.72 -18.67 -8.76
CA GLY A 11 8.55 -18.35 -7.59
C GLY A 11 7.75 -17.98 -6.35
N LEU A 12 6.61 -18.64 -6.10
CA LEU A 12 6.01 -18.71 -4.76
C LEU A 12 6.82 -19.71 -3.92
N GLY A 13 8.10 -19.38 -3.71
CA GLY A 13 8.92 -19.94 -2.66
C GLY A 13 8.71 -19.10 -1.41
N LEU A 14 7.99 -19.66 -0.43
CA LEU A 14 7.88 -19.10 0.91
C LEU A 14 9.30 -18.93 1.48
N ALA A 15 9.60 -17.73 1.98
CA ALA A 15 10.90 -17.19 2.37
C ALA A 15 11.78 -16.69 1.20
N ALA A 16 11.63 -15.40 0.88
CA ALA A 16 12.69 -14.67 0.20
C ALA A 16 13.80 -14.41 1.23
N THR A 17 14.71 -15.38 1.38
CA THR A 17 15.93 -15.29 2.20
C THR A 17 16.93 -14.33 1.54
N GLY A 18 16.60 -13.04 1.54
CA GLY A 18 17.59 -11.99 1.39
C GLY A 18 18.29 -11.77 2.73
N ALA A 19 19.61 -11.65 2.71
CA ALA A 19 20.39 -11.27 3.89
C ALA A 19 19.80 -10.01 4.54
N ALA A 20 19.85 -9.94 5.87
CA ALA A 20 19.42 -8.76 6.61
C ALA A 20 20.18 -7.54 6.07
N GLN A 21 19.44 -6.50 5.67
CA GLN A 21 20.05 -5.27 5.18
C GLN A 21 20.84 -4.64 6.33
N GLU A 22 22.07 -4.23 6.06
CA GLU A 22 22.96 -3.63 7.05
C GLU A 22 22.29 -2.43 7.73
N GLY A 23 22.38 -2.36 9.06
CA GLY A 23 21.73 -1.33 9.87
C GLY A 23 20.21 -1.48 10.04
N TYR A 24 19.59 -2.57 9.59
CA TYR A 24 18.18 -2.82 9.86
C TYR A 24 17.90 -3.02 11.36
N ARG A 25 16.91 -2.29 11.86
CA ARG A 25 16.35 -2.46 13.20
C ARG A 25 14.84 -2.65 13.12
N PHE A 26 14.35 -3.69 13.78
CA PHE A 26 12.92 -3.93 13.92
C PHE A 26 12.28 -2.81 14.76
N PRO A 27 11.15 -2.24 14.34
CA PRO A 27 10.55 -1.10 15.02
C PRO A 27 9.96 -1.51 16.36
N SER A 28 10.10 -0.65 17.36
CA SER A 28 9.43 -0.80 18.65
C SER A 28 7.92 -0.58 18.51
N LEU A 29 7.14 -0.97 19.53
CA LEU A 29 5.70 -0.75 19.53
C LEU A 29 5.34 0.76 19.51
N GLY A 30 6.12 1.60 20.20
CA GLY A 30 5.93 3.05 20.19
C GLY A 30 6.10 3.65 18.79
N GLU A 31 7.19 3.30 18.09
CA GLU A 31 7.41 3.76 16.71
C GLU A 31 6.33 3.27 15.74
N ARG A 32 5.79 2.07 15.98
CA ARG A 32 4.66 1.56 15.20
C ARG A 32 3.39 2.36 15.45
N ALA A 33 3.16 2.79 16.69
CA ALA A 33 2.00 3.61 17.05
C ALA A 33 2.13 5.03 16.47
N GLU A 34 3.32 5.62 16.50
CA GLU A 34 3.62 6.88 15.81
C GLU A 34 3.39 6.75 14.31
N TYR A 35 3.84 5.66 13.70
CA TYR A 35 3.62 5.39 12.28
C TYR A 35 2.14 5.24 11.93
N LEU A 36 1.36 4.56 12.77
CA LEU A 36 -0.10 4.46 12.64
C LEU A 36 -0.75 5.85 12.69
N ALA A 37 -0.36 6.69 13.65
CA ALA A 37 -0.87 8.04 13.79
C ALA A 37 -0.55 8.90 12.55
N ASP A 38 0.73 8.94 12.13
CA ASP A 38 1.15 9.67 10.93
C ASP A 38 0.40 9.22 9.67
N ARG A 39 0.23 7.90 9.50
CA ARG A 39 -0.44 7.34 8.31
C ARG A 39 -1.95 7.42 8.30
N THR A 40 -2.56 7.68 9.46
CA THR A 40 -4.02 7.81 9.56
C THR A 40 -4.44 9.26 9.57
N VAL A 41 -3.87 10.07 10.47
CA VAL A 41 -4.31 11.46 10.73
C VAL A 41 -3.29 12.52 10.32
N GLY A 42 -2.13 12.12 9.78
CA GLY A 42 -1.12 13.07 9.31
C GLY A 42 -1.55 13.88 8.08
N LEU A 43 -0.79 14.94 7.80
CA LEU A 43 -1.08 15.83 6.66
C LEU A 43 -1.07 15.10 5.32
N ARG A 44 -0.09 14.20 5.12
CA ARG A 44 0.06 13.46 3.87
C ARG A 44 -1.15 12.57 3.55
N PRO A 45 -1.62 11.68 4.44
CA PRO A 45 -2.84 10.91 4.17
C PRO A 45 -4.09 11.78 4.06
N ALA A 46 -4.19 12.90 4.79
CA ALA A 46 -5.29 13.85 4.63
C ALA A 46 -5.34 14.44 3.21
N LEU A 47 -4.20 14.95 2.69
CA LEU A 47 -4.11 15.49 1.33
C LEU A 47 -4.38 14.41 0.28
N THR A 48 -3.79 13.22 0.43
CA THR A 48 -3.96 12.11 -0.52
C THR A 48 -5.41 11.61 -0.53
N SER A 49 -6.07 11.57 0.62
CA SER A 49 -7.48 11.18 0.73
C SER A 49 -8.39 12.23 0.11
N SER A 50 -8.09 13.51 0.31
CA SER A 50 -8.82 14.64 -0.29
C SER A 50 -8.72 14.65 -1.80
N LEU A 51 -7.51 14.42 -2.34
CA LEU A 51 -7.29 14.29 -3.78
C LEU A 51 -8.07 13.13 -4.38
N ILE A 52 -8.03 11.96 -3.75
CA ILE A 52 -8.71 10.78 -4.31
C ILE A 52 -10.22 10.90 -4.16
N ALA A 53 -10.73 11.50 -3.08
CA ALA A 53 -12.13 11.86 -2.97
C ALA A 53 -12.53 12.86 -4.07
N GLY A 54 -11.67 13.83 -4.39
CA GLY A 54 -11.87 14.80 -5.47
C GLY A 54 -11.94 14.14 -6.84
N ILE A 55 -11.01 13.25 -7.17
CA ILE A 55 -11.03 12.48 -8.42
C ILE A 55 -12.35 11.69 -8.55
N ARG A 56 -12.75 11.01 -7.48
CA ARG A 56 -14.02 10.27 -7.44
C ARG A 56 -15.24 11.17 -7.54
N HIS A 57 -15.16 12.39 -7.03
CA HIS A 57 -16.22 13.38 -7.13
C HIS A 57 -16.36 13.90 -8.55
N LEU A 58 -15.24 14.21 -9.21
CA LEU A 58 -15.20 14.63 -10.62
C LEU A 58 -15.71 13.55 -11.57
N SER A 59 -15.49 12.27 -11.24
CA SER A 59 -15.99 11.14 -12.02
C SER A 59 -17.37 10.64 -11.56
N ASP A 60 -18.05 11.37 -10.68
CA ASP A 60 -19.31 11.01 -10.04
C ASP A 60 -19.41 9.56 -9.54
N SER A 61 -18.36 9.04 -8.89
CA SER A 61 -18.30 7.64 -8.45
C SER A 61 -18.24 7.51 -6.93
N PRO A 62 -19.17 6.79 -6.29
CA PRO A 62 -20.42 6.25 -6.85
C PRO A 62 -21.44 7.38 -7.11
N GLU A 63 -22.33 7.21 -8.08
CA GLU A 63 -23.31 8.24 -8.50
C GLU A 63 -24.39 8.45 -7.43
N GLU A 64 -24.71 7.39 -6.69
CA GLU A 64 -25.74 7.35 -5.64
C GLU A 64 -25.40 8.24 -4.44
N TRP A 65 -24.14 8.68 -4.32
CA TRP A 65 -23.73 9.65 -3.30
C TRP A 65 -24.01 11.09 -3.69
N GLY A 66 -24.33 11.33 -4.96
CA GLY A 66 -24.64 12.64 -5.53
C GLY A 66 -23.41 13.57 -5.64
N GLN A 67 -23.69 14.79 -6.08
CA GLN A 67 -22.71 15.85 -6.32
C GLN A 67 -22.75 16.95 -5.24
N GLY A 68 -21.85 17.93 -5.35
CA GLY A 68 -21.68 19.01 -4.38
C GLY A 68 -21.00 18.58 -3.07
N ALA A 69 -20.99 19.50 -2.09
CA ALA A 69 -20.24 19.34 -0.84
C ALA A 69 -20.62 18.08 -0.04
N SER A 70 -21.91 17.71 -0.02
CA SER A 70 -22.38 16.49 0.65
C SER A 70 -21.82 15.22 -0.02
N GLY A 71 -21.90 15.16 -1.36
CA GLY A 71 -21.36 14.04 -2.13
C GLY A 71 -19.84 13.92 -2.03
N TYR A 72 -19.13 15.05 -2.03
CA TYR A 72 -17.68 15.07 -1.76
C TYR A 72 -17.37 14.57 -0.34
N GLY A 73 -18.11 15.07 0.66
CA GLY A 73 -17.97 14.68 2.07
C GLY A 73 -18.11 13.17 2.28
N LYS A 74 -19.10 12.53 1.66
CA LYS A 74 -19.25 11.06 1.69
C LYS A 74 -18.03 10.33 1.11
N ARG A 75 -17.49 10.80 -0.02
CA ARG A 75 -16.29 10.21 -0.66
C ARG A 75 -15.06 10.36 0.19
N LEU A 76 -14.88 11.54 0.81
CA LEU A 76 -13.79 11.81 1.73
C LEU A 76 -13.90 10.95 2.99
N ALA A 77 -15.08 10.90 3.62
CA ALA A 77 -15.33 10.10 4.81
C ALA A 77 -15.13 8.60 4.56
N SER A 78 -15.68 8.07 3.46
CA SER A 78 -15.47 6.67 3.07
C SER A 78 -13.99 6.36 2.85
N ARG A 79 -13.27 7.24 2.15
CA ARG A 79 -11.83 7.08 1.93
C ARG A 79 -11.05 7.07 3.25
N HIS A 80 -11.34 8.03 4.13
CA HIS A 80 -10.64 8.14 5.40
C HIS A 80 -10.98 6.98 6.35
N GLY A 81 -12.25 6.60 6.45
CA GLY A 81 -12.69 5.44 7.26
C GLY A 81 -12.01 4.14 6.81
N ARG A 82 -11.94 3.91 5.49
CA ARG A 82 -11.19 2.77 4.94
C ARG A 82 -9.70 2.83 5.28
N LEU A 83 -9.08 3.99 5.15
CA LEU A 83 -7.68 4.19 5.50
C LEU A 83 -7.44 3.86 6.98
N ALA A 84 -8.25 4.40 7.88
CA ALA A 84 -8.14 4.17 9.32
C ALA A 84 -8.25 2.68 9.68
N ILE A 85 -9.19 1.95 9.06
CA ILE A 85 -9.30 0.49 9.24
C ILE A 85 -8.06 -0.22 8.71
N CYS A 86 -7.59 0.14 7.52
CA CYS A 86 -6.42 -0.48 6.90
C CYS A 86 -5.17 -0.30 7.78
N GLU A 87 -4.87 0.93 8.21
CA GLU A 87 -3.71 1.21 9.05
C GLU A 87 -3.82 0.55 10.43
N SER A 88 -5.03 0.52 11.02
CA SER A 88 -5.26 -0.16 12.30
C SER A 88 -5.02 -1.67 12.20
N LEU A 89 -5.54 -2.32 11.15
CA LEU A 89 -5.29 -3.74 10.89
C LEU A 89 -3.81 -4.01 10.63
N GLN A 90 -3.16 -3.16 9.83
CA GLN A 90 -1.73 -3.28 9.53
C GLN A 90 -0.89 -3.17 10.80
N PHE A 91 -1.22 -2.22 11.68
CA PHE A 91 -0.55 -2.04 12.98
C PHE A 91 -0.75 -3.26 13.88
N GLY A 92 -2.01 -3.62 14.13
CA GLY A 92 -2.38 -4.68 15.09
C GLY A 92 -1.87 -6.05 14.65
N LEU A 93 -2.17 -6.45 13.41
CA LEU A 93 -1.70 -7.72 12.85
C LEU A 93 -0.18 -7.69 12.67
N GLY A 94 0.39 -6.57 12.22
CA GLY A 94 1.84 -6.46 12.09
C GLY A 94 2.55 -6.64 13.43
N ALA A 95 1.96 -6.15 14.53
CA ALA A 95 2.52 -6.32 15.87
C ALA A 95 2.40 -7.77 16.33
N ALA A 96 1.21 -8.37 16.16
CA ALA A 96 0.93 -9.75 16.54
C ALA A 96 1.82 -10.76 15.79
N PHE A 97 1.96 -10.60 14.47
CA PHE A 97 2.76 -11.50 13.62
C PHE A 97 4.24 -11.10 13.50
N ARG A 98 4.68 -10.04 14.20
CA ARG A 98 6.05 -9.53 14.14
C ARG A 98 6.51 -9.26 12.70
N GLU A 99 5.73 -8.46 11.99
CA GLU A 99 5.93 -8.10 10.58
C GLU A 99 6.21 -6.61 10.43
N ASP A 100 7.40 -6.22 9.95
CA ASP A 100 7.71 -4.85 9.54
C ASP A 100 7.40 -4.67 8.05
N ASN A 101 6.37 -3.88 7.74
CA ASN A 101 5.88 -3.63 6.39
C ASN A 101 6.40 -2.31 5.80
N ARG A 102 7.33 -1.63 6.49
CA ARG A 102 7.92 -0.41 5.99
C ARG A 102 8.77 -0.72 4.77
N TYR A 103 8.76 0.20 3.81
CA TYR A 103 9.64 0.10 2.66
C TYR A 103 11.06 0.52 3.03
N LEU A 104 12.01 -0.39 2.87
CA LEU A 104 13.44 -0.08 2.90
C LEU A 104 13.97 -0.08 1.47
N ARG A 105 14.77 0.93 1.14
CA ARG A 105 15.41 1.06 -0.18
C ARG A 105 16.29 -0.15 -0.45
N SER A 106 16.30 -0.59 -1.70
CA SER A 106 17.08 -1.75 -2.12
C SER A 106 18.59 -1.50 -1.93
N SER A 107 19.31 -2.51 -1.45
CA SER A 107 20.78 -2.53 -1.42
C SER A 107 21.38 -3.01 -2.75
N ARG A 108 20.55 -3.50 -3.68
CA ARG A 108 21.01 -4.02 -4.98
C ARG A 108 21.26 -2.88 -5.96
N SER A 109 22.21 -3.08 -6.86
CA SER A 109 22.48 -2.17 -7.97
C SER A 109 21.62 -2.49 -9.19
N GLY A 110 21.47 -1.52 -10.10
CA GLY A 110 20.71 -1.65 -11.34
C GLY A 110 19.21 -1.40 -11.20
N PHE A 111 18.56 -1.07 -12.32
CA PHE A 111 17.14 -0.67 -12.33
C PHE A 111 16.18 -1.83 -12.00
N LEU A 112 16.30 -2.97 -12.71
CA LEU A 112 15.37 -4.10 -12.57
C LEU A 112 15.39 -4.75 -11.17
N PRO A 113 16.55 -5.02 -10.55
CA PRO A 113 16.59 -5.57 -9.20
C PRO A 113 15.93 -4.64 -8.16
N ARG A 114 16.17 -3.33 -8.26
CA ARG A 114 15.59 -2.31 -7.37
C ARG A 114 14.08 -2.20 -7.56
N LEU A 115 13.63 -2.19 -8.81
CA LEU A 115 12.20 -2.21 -9.16
C LEU A 115 11.51 -3.47 -8.59
N GLY A 116 12.13 -4.63 -8.77
CA GLY A 116 11.63 -5.89 -8.21
C GLY A 116 11.51 -5.83 -6.69
N ASP A 117 12.50 -5.29 -5.99
CA ASP A 117 12.43 -5.12 -4.53
C ASP A 117 11.32 -4.14 -4.11
N ALA A 118 11.15 -3.04 -4.85
CA ALA A 118 10.09 -2.06 -4.58
C ALA A 118 8.69 -2.66 -4.72
N VAL A 119 8.46 -3.41 -5.80
CA VAL A 119 7.17 -4.08 -6.05
C VAL A 119 6.95 -5.21 -5.04
N ALA A 120 7.93 -6.08 -4.83
CA ALA A 120 7.79 -7.22 -3.91
C ALA A 120 7.55 -6.78 -2.46
N SER A 121 8.16 -5.68 -2.03
CA SER A 121 7.94 -5.12 -0.67
C SER A 121 6.50 -4.67 -0.41
N THR A 122 5.63 -4.66 -1.42
CA THR A 122 4.19 -4.40 -1.26
C THR A 122 3.48 -5.56 -0.56
N VAL A 123 3.96 -6.79 -0.75
CA VAL A 123 3.34 -8.01 -0.22
C VAL A 123 4.28 -8.81 0.68
N LEU A 124 5.50 -8.31 0.89
CA LEU A 124 6.50 -8.90 1.77
C LEU A 124 6.71 -8.04 3.01
N ALA A 125 6.75 -8.69 4.16
CA ALA A 125 7.14 -8.11 5.44
C ALA A 125 8.56 -8.55 5.80
N ARG A 126 9.26 -7.71 6.57
CA ARG A 126 10.53 -8.08 7.19
C ARG A 126 10.30 -8.58 8.62
N LYS A 127 11.01 -9.63 8.99
CA LYS A 127 11.00 -10.21 10.34
C LYS A 127 12.06 -9.55 11.24
N PRO A 128 12.02 -9.74 12.56
CA PRO A 128 13.03 -9.22 13.49
C PRO A 128 14.46 -9.61 13.12
N GLU A 129 14.66 -10.84 12.68
CA GLU A 129 15.92 -11.40 12.20
C GLU A 129 16.37 -10.84 10.83
N GLY A 130 15.57 -9.96 10.22
CA GLY A 130 15.89 -9.28 8.98
C GLY A 130 15.48 -10.03 7.70
N GLY A 131 15.08 -11.30 7.78
CA GLY A 131 14.53 -12.04 6.64
C GLY A 131 13.19 -11.48 6.13
N ARG A 132 12.82 -11.78 4.88
CA ARG A 132 11.53 -11.38 4.29
C ARG A 132 10.59 -12.57 4.14
N THR A 133 9.32 -12.36 4.46
CA THR A 133 8.23 -13.33 4.29
C THR A 133 6.99 -12.67 3.70
N ALA A 134 6.04 -13.47 3.23
CA ALA A 134 4.74 -12.97 2.83
C ALA A 134 4.08 -12.22 4.01
N SER A 135 3.59 -11.01 3.74
CA SER A 135 2.98 -10.15 4.75
C SER A 135 1.51 -10.52 4.95
N PHE A 136 1.21 -11.24 6.02
CA PHE A 136 -0.17 -11.51 6.39
C PHE A 136 -0.89 -10.21 6.76
N SER A 137 -0.24 -9.33 7.53
CA SER A 137 -0.82 -8.07 7.97
C SER A 137 -1.20 -7.17 6.80
N THR A 138 -0.40 -7.10 5.73
CA THR A 138 -0.72 -6.27 4.57
C THR A 138 -1.89 -6.84 3.78
N LEU A 139 -1.89 -8.14 3.51
CA LEU A 139 -2.97 -8.79 2.78
C LEU A 139 -4.30 -8.69 3.53
N ALA A 140 -4.27 -8.94 4.84
CA ALA A 140 -5.45 -8.84 5.71
C ALA A 140 -5.92 -7.39 5.88
N ALA A 141 -5.02 -6.41 6.02
CA ALA A 141 -5.37 -5.01 6.16
C ALA A 141 -6.04 -4.45 4.90
N HIS A 142 -5.43 -4.69 3.72
CA HIS A 142 -5.96 -4.21 2.45
C HIS A 142 -7.29 -4.90 2.10
N SER A 143 -7.39 -6.20 2.32
CA SER A 143 -8.63 -6.95 2.05
C SER A 143 -9.72 -6.62 3.06
N GLY A 144 -9.39 -6.63 4.37
CA GLY A 144 -10.34 -6.37 5.44
C GLY A 144 -10.92 -4.96 5.39
N SER A 145 -10.08 -3.94 5.12
CA SER A 145 -10.58 -2.57 4.94
C SER A 145 -11.44 -2.41 3.69
N ALA A 146 -11.12 -3.10 2.60
CA ALA A 146 -11.93 -3.10 1.38
C ALA A 146 -13.26 -3.82 1.57
N ILE A 147 -13.27 -4.96 2.26
CA ILE A 147 -14.48 -5.69 2.64
C ILE A 147 -15.36 -4.80 3.52
N ALA A 148 -14.80 -4.18 4.56
CA ALA A 148 -15.54 -3.25 5.41
C ALA A 148 -16.17 -2.13 4.57
N ALA A 149 -15.40 -1.50 3.68
CA ALA A 149 -15.89 -0.44 2.82
C ALA A 149 -17.03 -0.85 1.88
N ALA A 150 -17.03 -2.09 1.42
CA ALA A 150 -18.12 -2.63 0.60
C ALA A 150 -19.47 -2.72 1.34
N TYR A 151 -19.50 -2.59 2.67
CA TYR A 151 -20.77 -2.58 3.42
C TYR A 151 -21.50 -1.25 3.36
N TRP A 152 -20.79 -0.12 3.34
CA TRP A 152 -21.39 1.23 3.24
C TRP A 152 -21.31 1.83 1.83
N HIS A 153 -20.61 1.18 0.90
CA HIS A 153 -20.63 1.58 -0.50
C HIS A 153 -21.94 1.13 -1.17
N PRO A 154 -22.64 2.03 -1.87
CA PRO A 154 -23.62 1.64 -2.88
C PRO A 154 -22.83 0.99 -4.02
N SER A 155 -23.15 -0.26 -4.34
CA SER A 155 -22.49 -1.01 -5.40
C SER A 155 -23.53 -1.79 -6.19
N PRO A 156 -23.61 -1.61 -7.53
CA PRO A 156 -24.44 -2.44 -8.38
C PRO A 156 -23.87 -3.86 -8.55
N ASN A 157 -22.59 -4.06 -8.23
CA ASN A 157 -21.91 -5.35 -8.25
C ASN A 157 -21.94 -6.04 -6.89
N SER A 158 -21.63 -7.34 -6.86
CA SER A 158 -21.47 -8.08 -5.60
C SER A 158 -20.41 -7.42 -4.70
N ARG A 159 -20.68 -7.40 -3.38
CA ARG A 159 -19.76 -6.84 -2.39
C ARG A 159 -18.35 -7.44 -2.45
N ALA A 160 -18.27 -8.73 -2.77
CA ALA A 160 -16.99 -9.42 -2.95
C ALA A 160 -16.18 -8.86 -4.12
N ALA A 161 -16.82 -8.59 -5.27
CA ALA A 161 -16.15 -8.01 -6.42
C ALA A 161 -15.68 -6.58 -6.15
N GLU A 162 -16.50 -5.77 -5.48
CA GLU A 162 -16.12 -4.40 -5.08
C GLU A 162 -14.93 -4.39 -4.11
N ALA A 163 -14.95 -5.26 -3.11
CA ALA A 163 -13.86 -5.42 -2.17
C ALA A 163 -12.57 -5.87 -2.87
N ALA A 164 -12.65 -6.85 -3.78
CA ALA A 164 -11.50 -7.32 -4.54
C ALA A 164 -10.87 -6.22 -5.41
N ARG A 165 -11.69 -5.45 -6.15
CA ARG A 165 -11.21 -4.32 -6.95
C ARG A 165 -10.54 -3.25 -6.08
N THR A 166 -11.17 -2.92 -4.95
CA THR A 166 -10.67 -1.91 -4.01
C THR A 166 -9.35 -2.33 -3.35
N ALA A 167 -9.24 -3.60 -2.93
CA ALA A 167 -8.02 -4.16 -2.36
C ALA A 167 -6.90 -4.18 -3.39
N GLY A 168 -7.17 -4.67 -4.61
CA GLY A 168 -6.22 -4.70 -5.72
C GLY A 168 -5.70 -3.32 -6.09
N PHE A 169 -6.60 -2.33 -6.26
CA PHE A 169 -6.19 -0.95 -6.51
C PHE A 169 -5.34 -0.37 -5.37
N SER A 170 -5.69 -0.66 -4.12
CA SER A 170 -4.94 -0.18 -2.95
C SER A 170 -3.54 -0.78 -2.89
N LEU A 171 -3.38 -2.07 -3.22
CA LEU A 171 -2.07 -2.73 -3.33
C LEU A 171 -1.26 -2.16 -4.50
N GLY A 172 -1.90 -1.94 -5.65
CA GLY A 172 -1.24 -1.30 -6.80
C GLY A 172 -0.72 0.10 -6.49
N LEU A 173 -1.52 0.91 -5.78
CA LEU A 173 -1.08 2.23 -5.31
C LEU A 173 0.09 2.11 -4.33
N ALA A 174 0.06 1.17 -3.40
CA ALA A 174 1.17 0.93 -2.46
C ALA A 174 2.46 0.54 -3.20
N ALA A 175 2.37 -0.33 -4.21
CA ALA A 175 3.50 -0.69 -5.07
C ALA A 175 4.07 0.53 -5.80
N GLY A 176 3.21 1.34 -6.43
CA GLY A 176 3.62 2.58 -7.09
C GLY A 176 4.32 3.55 -6.14
N MET A 177 3.83 3.67 -4.90
CA MET A 177 4.46 4.52 -3.87
C MET A 177 5.82 3.98 -3.42
N ASN A 178 5.99 2.66 -3.30
CA ASN A 178 7.29 2.06 -3.01
C ASN A 178 8.30 2.32 -4.14
N VAL A 179 7.87 2.17 -5.40
CA VAL A 179 8.69 2.49 -6.58
C VAL A 179 9.07 3.97 -6.58
N ALA A 180 8.12 4.87 -6.33
CA ALA A 180 8.39 6.31 -6.25
C ALA A 180 9.40 6.66 -5.14
N ARG A 181 9.32 5.98 -3.97
CA ARG A 181 10.32 6.15 -2.89
C ARG A 181 11.69 5.63 -3.31
N GLU A 182 11.74 4.47 -3.96
CA GLU A 182 12.99 3.82 -4.38
C GLU A 182 13.80 4.69 -5.33
N PHE A 183 13.12 5.28 -6.30
CA PHE A 183 13.72 6.12 -7.36
C PHE A 183 13.57 7.63 -7.09
N SER A 184 13.20 8.02 -5.87
CA SER A 184 13.06 9.44 -5.52
C SER A 184 14.35 10.26 -5.70
N PRO A 185 15.58 9.74 -5.44
CA PRO A 185 16.80 10.49 -5.72
C PRO A 185 17.01 10.78 -7.21
N GLU A 186 16.71 9.82 -8.07
CA GLU A 186 16.80 9.93 -9.52
C GLU A 186 15.78 10.94 -10.06
N LEU A 187 14.53 10.86 -9.58
CA LEU A 187 13.49 11.85 -9.90
C LEU A 187 13.93 13.26 -9.50
N LYS A 188 14.45 13.44 -8.27
CA LYS A 188 14.97 14.74 -7.81
C LYS A 188 16.11 15.26 -8.68
N ARG A 189 17.02 14.40 -9.14
CA ARG A 189 18.11 14.79 -10.05
C ARG A 189 17.58 15.26 -11.41
N LEU A 190 16.51 14.64 -11.92
CA LEU A 190 15.88 15.04 -13.18
C LEU A 190 15.25 16.45 -13.08
N PHE A 191 14.54 16.73 -11.98
CA PHE A 191 13.91 18.03 -11.77
C PHE A 191 14.88 19.15 -11.41
N ARG A 192 16.05 18.85 -10.82
CA ARG A 192 17.09 19.85 -10.50
C ARG A 192 18.04 20.15 -11.68
N ARG A 193 17.96 19.39 -12.78
CA ARG A 193 18.73 19.62 -14.01
C ARG A 193 17.96 20.44 -15.06
N ARG A 194 16.77 20.92 -14.70
CA ARG A 194 16.03 21.98 -15.40
C ARG A 194 16.03 23.22 -14.52
#